data_AF-A0A9E1QD14-F1
#
_entry.id   AF-A0A9E1QD14-F1
#
_cell.length_a   1.000
_cell.length_b   1.000
_cell.length_c   1.000
_cell.angle_alpha   90.00
_cell.angle_beta   90.00
_cell.angle_gamma   90.00
#
_symmetry.space_group_name_H-M   'P 1'
#
loop_
_entity.id
_entity.type
_entity.pdbx_description
1 polymer ?
#
loop_
_entity_poly.entity_id
_entity_poly.type
_entity_poly.pdbx_seq_one_letter_code
_entity_poly.pdbx_strand_id
1 'polypeptide(L)'
;MTYYLSLTLYYFLLLIAFVIAKSDKQTRNNKLSNRYVRYLGFILAIEFLRLLSIYVLDIKIANYLFPFYIAGEFFLVLSFFQVELKQKTKMQTLIAIVTGCLFIESIAMWFVFDNATIGYGKTISHLTIVLAAAYILVKNLKELETNNPFLIVYGALFLYYSVSLFLFLLMNQLTKSTIHIWTINNLLSCILYGSSIYTFHLLKKSY
;
A
#
# COMPACT_ATOMS: atom_id res chain seq x y z
N MET A 1 -2.51 22.38 -10.85
CA MET A 1 -1.77 22.82 -9.64
C MET A 1 -2.02 21.90 -8.44
N THR A 2 -3.27 21.60 -8.10
CA THR A 2 -3.64 20.70 -6.96
C THR A 2 -3.06 19.29 -7.06
N TYR A 3 -3.09 18.66 -8.24
CA TYR A 3 -2.53 17.32 -8.47
C TYR A 3 -1.03 17.23 -8.17
N TYR A 4 -0.23 18.17 -8.69
CA TYR A 4 1.22 18.16 -8.47
C TYR A 4 1.58 18.44 -7.01
N LEU A 5 0.79 19.25 -6.32
CA LEU A 5 0.97 19.52 -4.90
C LEU A 5 0.67 18.27 -4.07
N SER A 6 -0.43 17.56 -4.34
CA SER A 6 -0.76 16.32 -3.63
C SER A 6 0.27 15.22 -3.92
N LEU A 7 0.77 15.13 -5.16
CA LEU A 7 1.82 14.18 -5.53
C LEU A 7 3.15 14.48 -4.83
N THR A 8 3.54 15.75 -4.76
CA THR A 8 4.77 16.17 -4.05
C THR A 8 4.66 15.84 -2.56
N LEU A 9 3.52 16.16 -1.95
CA LEU A 9 3.28 15.89 -0.54
C LEU A 9 3.27 14.38 -0.23
N TYR A 10 2.67 13.58 -1.12
CA TYR A 10 2.72 12.12 -1.10
C TYR A 10 4.16 11.59 -1.04
N TYR A 11 5.05 12.08 -1.92
CA TYR A 11 6.45 11.65 -1.95
C TYR A 11 7.21 12.01 -0.69
N PHE A 12 7.07 13.26 -0.22
CA PHE A 12 7.76 13.70 0.97
C PHE A 12 7.31 12.94 2.21
N LEU A 13 6.00 12.72 2.39
CA LEU A 13 5.51 11.96 3.53
C LEU A 13 5.95 10.49 3.49
N LEU A 14 5.95 9.86 2.32
CA LEU A 14 6.46 8.49 2.16
C LEU A 14 7.94 8.39 2.58
N LEU A 15 8.76 9.33 2.09
CA LEU A 15 10.19 9.38 2.38
C LEU A 15 10.43 9.63 3.87
N ILE A 16 9.73 10.60 4.47
CA ILE A 16 9.83 10.90 5.91
C ILE A 16 9.40 9.69 6.73
N ALA A 17 8.27 9.05 6.41
CA ALA A 17 7.79 7.86 7.10
C ALA A 17 8.83 6.74 7.06
N PHE A 18 9.44 6.48 5.90
CA PHE A 18 10.48 5.46 5.75
C PHE A 18 11.76 5.79 6.53
N VAL A 19 12.25 7.04 6.46
CA VAL A 19 13.47 7.48 7.15
C VAL A 19 13.29 7.42 8.67
N ILE A 20 12.17 7.92 9.20
CA ILE A 20 11.85 7.84 10.63
C ILE A 20 11.82 6.38 11.06
N ALA A 21 11.13 5.51 10.31
CA ALA A 21 11.00 4.11 10.69
C ALA A 21 12.33 3.35 10.66
N LYS A 22 13.24 3.71 9.75
CA LYS A 22 14.56 3.07 9.62
C LYS A 22 15.59 3.60 10.61
N SER A 23 15.51 4.88 10.95
CA SER A 23 16.42 5.53 11.92
C SER A 23 16.19 5.02 13.34
N ASP A 24 14.95 4.67 13.69
CA ASP A 24 14.62 4.19 15.02
C ASP A 24 14.96 2.69 15.23
N LYS A 25 15.81 2.41 16.23
CA LYS A 25 16.26 1.04 16.55
C LYS A 25 15.09 0.17 17.03
N GLN A 26 14.12 0.77 17.70
CA GLN A 26 13.02 0.06 18.32
C GLN A 26 12.00 -0.41 17.28
N THR A 27 11.63 0.50 16.38
CA THR A 27 10.84 0.22 15.18
C THR A 27 11.45 -0.90 14.35
N ARG A 28 12.79 -0.92 14.18
CA ARG A 28 13.50 -1.99 13.46
C ARG A 28 13.47 -3.35 14.15
N ASN A 29 13.55 -3.38 15.48
CA ASN A 29 13.60 -4.62 16.25
C ASN A 29 12.23 -5.28 16.39
N ASN A 30 11.14 -4.50 16.35
CA ASN A 30 9.79 -5.04 16.38
C ASN A 30 9.46 -5.73 15.04
N LYS A 31 9.13 -7.03 15.10
CA LYS A 31 8.79 -7.85 13.92
C LYS A 31 7.61 -7.30 13.10
N LEU A 32 6.56 -6.82 13.77
CA LEU A 32 5.38 -6.25 13.13
C LEU A 32 5.75 -4.97 12.37
N SER A 33 6.42 -4.06 13.08
CA SER A 33 6.86 -2.80 12.51
C SER A 33 7.82 -3.01 11.33
N ASN A 34 8.80 -3.90 11.47
CA ASN A 34 9.75 -4.21 10.39
C ASN A 34 9.05 -4.73 9.11
N ARG A 35 7.94 -5.46 9.21
CA ARG A 35 7.14 -5.84 8.03
C ARG A 35 6.50 -4.62 7.37
N TYR A 36 5.99 -3.69 8.16
CA TYR A 36 5.42 -2.44 7.65
C TYR A 36 6.49 -1.51 7.05
N VAL A 37 7.70 -1.44 7.63
CA VAL A 37 8.82 -0.69 7.04
C VAL A 37 9.24 -1.26 5.69
N ARG A 38 9.19 -2.60 5.50
CA ARG A 38 9.43 -3.21 4.18
C ARG A 38 8.37 -2.81 3.17
N TYR A 39 7.10 -2.72 3.58
CA TYR A 39 6.04 -2.18 2.73
C TYR A 39 6.33 -0.74 2.29
N LEU A 40 6.64 0.17 3.23
CA LEU A 40 6.98 1.56 2.88
C LEU A 40 8.20 1.64 1.96
N GLY A 41 9.25 0.88 2.24
CA GLY A 41 10.46 0.84 1.41
C GLY A 41 10.20 0.30 0.01
N PHE A 42 9.30 -0.68 -0.12
CA PHE A 42 8.89 -1.21 -1.42
C PHE A 42 8.14 -0.17 -2.26
N ILE A 43 7.16 0.53 -1.67
CA ILE A 43 6.43 1.60 -2.38
C ILE A 43 7.41 2.70 -2.80
N LEU A 44 8.34 3.09 -1.92
CA LEU A 44 9.37 4.09 -2.24
C LEU A 44 10.26 3.62 -3.41
N ALA A 45 10.65 2.35 -3.43
CA ALA A 45 11.47 1.79 -4.50
C ALA A 45 10.75 1.78 -5.85
N ILE A 46 9.46 1.40 -5.88
CA ILE A 46 8.67 1.43 -7.11
C ILE A 46 8.50 2.86 -7.62
N GLU A 47 8.21 3.80 -6.73
CA GLU A 47 8.07 5.21 -7.11
C GLU A 47 9.39 5.80 -7.63
N PHE A 48 10.51 5.45 -7.00
CA PHE A 48 11.84 5.82 -7.49
C PHE A 48 12.12 5.24 -8.88
N LEU A 49 11.84 3.95 -9.10
CA LEU A 49 11.99 3.31 -10.41
C LEU A 49 11.09 3.98 -11.47
N ARG A 50 9.86 4.34 -11.11
CA ARG A 50 8.94 5.05 -12.00
C ARG A 50 9.51 6.40 -12.43
N LEU A 51 10.01 7.19 -11.47
CA LEU A 51 10.63 8.49 -11.75
C LEU A 51 11.90 8.34 -12.60
N LEU A 52 12.76 7.37 -12.27
CA LEU A 52 13.97 7.07 -13.05
C LEU A 52 13.62 6.72 -14.50
N SER A 53 12.57 5.92 -14.71
CA SER A 53 12.13 5.52 -16.04
C SER A 53 11.65 6.69 -16.89
N ILE A 54 10.88 7.61 -16.27
CA ILE A 54 10.32 8.77 -16.96
C ILE A 54 11.44 9.79 -17.26
N TYR A 55 12.30 10.10 -16.29
CA TYR A 55 13.25 11.21 -16.40
C TYR A 55 14.62 10.83 -16.96
N VAL A 56 15.07 9.58 -16.77
CA VAL A 56 16.40 9.12 -17.21
C VAL A 56 16.30 8.28 -18.48
N LEU A 57 15.29 7.42 -18.59
CA LEU A 57 15.14 6.49 -19.71
C LEU A 57 14.14 6.98 -20.78
N ASP A 58 13.50 8.14 -20.56
CA ASP A 58 12.48 8.76 -21.43
C ASP A 58 11.31 7.80 -21.78
N ILE A 59 11.03 6.84 -20.89
CA ILE A 59 9.92 5.91 -21.02
C ILE A 59 8.65 6.65 -20.56
N LYS A 60 7.85 7.11 -21.52
CA LYS A 60 6.65 7.93 -21.27
C LYS A 60 5.61 7.27 -20.35
N ILE A 61 5.53 5.94 -20.35
CA ILE A 61 4.54 5.19 -19.57
C ILE A 61 5.21 3.98 -18.92
N ALA A 62 5.37 4.02 -17.60
CA ALA A 62 6.00 2.94 -16.82
C ALA A 62 5.02 1.79 -16.50
N ASN A 63 4.19 1.37 -17.46
CA ASN A 63 3.19 0.31 -17.28
C ASN A 63 3.80 -1.04 -16.87
N TYR A 64 5.05 -1.29 -17.26
CA TYR A 64 5.78 -2.51 -16.92
C TYR A 64 6.02 -2.68 -15.41
N LEU A 65 5.95 -1.60 -14.61
CA LEU A 65 6.05 -1.67 -13.14
C LEU A 65 4.75 -2.14 -12.48
N PHE A 66 3.63 -2.11 -13.20
CA PHE A 66 2.31 -2.38 -12.63
C PHE A 66 2.15 -3.81 -12.06
N PRO A 67 2.61 -4.89 -12.73
CA PRO A 67 2.54 -6.23 -12.14
C PRO A 67 3.32 -6.33 -10.83
N PHE A 68 4.52 -5.71 -10.78
CA PHE A 68 5.31 -5.66 -9.55
C PHE A 68 4.59 -4.88 -8.46
N TYR A 69 4.00 -3.73 -8.80
CA TYR A 69 3.23 -2.89 -7.88
C TYR A 69 2.11 -3.68 -7.22
N ILE A 70 1.21 -4.29 -8.00
CA ILE A 70 0.06 -5.04 -7.43
C ILE A 70 0.54 -6.21 -6.57
N ALA A 71 1.44 -7.03 -7.11
CA ALA A 71 1.86 -8.26 -6.44
C ALA A 71 2.62 -7.95 -5.14
N GLY A 72 3.59 -7.03 -5.20
CA GLY A 72 4.40 -6.68 -4.04
C GLY A 72 3.62 -5.92 -2.98
N GLU A 73 2.71 -5.00 -3.37
CA GLU A 73 1.81 -4.31 -2.45
C GLU A 73 0.94 -5.33 -1.70
N PHE A 74 0.26 -6.22 -2.43
CA PHE A 74 -0.59 -7.26 -1.86
C PHE A 74 0.18 -8.17 -0.90
N PHE A 75 1.34 -8.67 -1.33
CA PHE A 75 2.17 -9.55 -0.52
C PHE A 75 2.62 -8.89 0.78
N LEU A 76 3.11 -7.65 0.71
CA LEU A 76 3.68 -6.97 1.87
C LEU A 76 2.62 -6.54 2.86
N VAL A 77 1.47 -6.03 2.38
CA VAL A 77 0.36 -5.62 3.26
C VAL A 77 -0.26 -6.84 3.94
N LEU A 78 -0.54 -7.92 3.22
CA LEU A 78 -1.07 -9.14 3.85
C LEU A 78 -0.03 -9.82 4.76
N SER A 79 1.26 -9.79 4.42
CA SER A 79 2.31 -10.28 5.32
C SER A 79 2.39 -9.47 6.61
N PHE A 80 2.13 -8.17 6.55
CA PHE A 80 2.04 -7.30 7.72
C PHE A 80 0.83 -7.69 8.59
N PHE A 81 -0.36 -7.83 7.98
CA PHE A 81 -1.57 -8.29 8.67
C PHE A 81 -1.44 -9.70 9.27
N GLN A 82 -0.72 -10.60 8.60
CA GLN A 82 -0.47 -11.95 9.11
C GLN A 82 0.27 -11.94 10.45
N VAL A 83 1.24 -11.03 10.62
CA VAL A 83 2.00 -10.89 11.88
C VAL A 83 1.10 -10.38 12.99
N GLU A 84 0.26 -9.39 12.70
CA GLU A 84 -0.73 -8.86 13.65
C GLU A 84 -1.70 -9.95 14.12
N LEU A 85 -2.23 -10.73 13.17
CA LEU A 85 -3.18 -11.79 13.46
C LEU A 85 -2.54 -13.05 14.08
N LYS A 86 -1.22 -13.05 14.34
CA LYS A 86 -0.46 -14.20 14.87
C LYS A 86 -0.73 -15.50 14.09
N GLN A 87 -0.95 -15.39 12.78
CA GLN A 87 -1.34 -16.52 11.93
C GLN A 87 -0.17 -17.46 11.64
N LYS A 88 -0.49 -18.75 11.42
CA LYS A 88 0.48 -19.81 11.10
C LYS A 88 1.23 -19.50 9.80
N THR A 89 2.46 -20.04 9.68
CA THR A 89 3.32 -19.91 8.49
C THR A 89 2.66 -20.39 7.20
N LYS A 90 1.73 -21.36 7.27
CA LYS A 90 0.94 -21.82 6.12
C LYS A 90 0.18 -20.68 5.42
N MET A 91 -0.28 -19.67 6.16
CA MET A 91 -0.95 -18.50 5.56
C MET A 91 0.01 -17.66 4.72
N GLN A 92 1.30 -17.62 5.07
CA GLN A 92 2.31 -16.92 4.26
C GLN A 92 2.46 -17.58 2.89
N THR A 93 2.40 -18.92 2.84
CA THR A 93 2.45 -19.69 1.59
C THR A 93 1.21 -19.40 0.74
N LEU A 94 0.02 -19.35 1.35
CA LEU A 94 -1.20 -18.98 0.63
C LEU A 94 -1.12 -17.55 0.06
N ILE A 95 -0.67 -16.58 0.87
CA ILE A 95 -0.44 -15.20 0.43
C ILE A 95 0.53 -15.18 -0.76
N ALA A 96 1.63 -15.95 -0.70
CA ALA A 96 2.60 -16.04 -1.78
C ALA A 96 2.02 -16.65 -3.06
N ILE A 97 1.19 -17.70 -2.96
CA ILE A 97 0.52 -18.32 -4.11
C ILE A 97 -0.43 -17.32 -4.77
N VAL A 98 -1.29 -16.67 -3.98
CA VAL A 98 -2.24 -15.66 -4.51
C VAL A 98 -1.50 -14.48 -5.13
N THR A 99 -0.40 -14.04 -4.50
CA THR A 99 0.49 -13.02 -5.07
C THR A 99 1.02 -13.44 -6.43
N GLY A 100 1.48 -14.69 -6.57
CA GLY A 100 1.96 -15.24 -7.83
C GLY A 100 0.88 -15.24 -8.91
N CYS A 101 -0.36 -15.63 -8.55
CA CYS A 101 -1.49 -15.57 -9.47
C CYS A 101 -1.80 -14.13 -9.92
N LEU A 102 -1.81 -13.16 -9.01
CA LEU A 102 -2.01 -11.73 -9.34
C LEU A 102 -0.90 -11.22 -10.27
N PHE A 103 0.35 -11.60 -10.01
CA PHE A 103 1.49 -11.23 -10.85
C PHE A 103 1.39 -11.80 -12.26
N ILE A 104 1.08 -13.10 -12.39
CA ILE A 104 0.90 -13.77 -13.68
C ILE A 104 -0.25 -13.14 -14.46
N GLU A 105 -1.38 -12.87 -13.81
CA GLU A 105 -2.52 -12.22 -14.44
C GLU A 105 -2.16 -10.83 -14.97
N SER A 106 -1.51 -10.00 -14.17
CA SER A 106 -1.12 -8.65 -14.57
C SER A 106 -0.07 -8.66 -15.69
N ILE A 107 0.84 -9.63 -15.71
CA ILE A 107 1.77 -9.85 -16.83
C ILE A 107 1.04 -10.29 -18.09
N ALA A 108 0.12 -11.25 -18.00
CA ALA A 108 -0.64 -11.73 -19.14
C ALA A 108 -1.47 -10.59 -19.76
N MET A 109 -2.09 -9.75 -18.94
CA MET A 109 -2.83 -8.57 -19.40
C MET A 109 -1.92 -7.56 -20.10
N TRP A 110 -0.71 -7.35 -19.59
CA TRP A 110 0.28 -6.51 -20.24
C TRP A 110 0.70 -7.06 -21.62
N PHE A 111 1.01 -8.35 -21.73
CA PHE A 111 1.42 -8.95 -23.01
C PHE A 111 0.30 -9.01 -24.05
N VAL A 112 -0.95 -9.25 -23.63
CA VAL A 112 -2.08 -9.43 -24.56
C VAL A 112 -2.71 -8.11 -24.97
N PHE A 113 -2.83 -7.15 -24.05
CA PHE A 113 -3.61 -5.91 -24.26
C PHE A 113 -2.77 -4.63 -24.20
N ASP A 114 -1.44 -4.74 -24.02
CA ASP A 114 -0.51 -3.61 -23.75
C ASP A 114 -0.93 -2.73 -22.56
N ASN A 115 -1.82 -3.26 -21.72
CA ASN A 115 -2.37 -2.55 -20.59
C ASN A 115 -2.66 -3.51 -19.43
N ALA A 116 -1.73 -3.52 -18.48
CA ALA A 116 -1.82 -4.35 -17.29
C ALA A 116 -3.01 -3.97 -16.37
N THR A 117 -3.59 -2.77 -16.51
CA THR A 117 -4.61 -2.26 -15.58
C THR A 117 -6.03 -2.74 -15.90
N ILE A 118 -6.24 -3.41 -17.03
CA ILE A 118 -7.56 -3.93 -17.45
C ILE A 118 -7.96 -5.15 -16.61
N GLY A 119 -6.96 -5.85 -16.06
CA GLY A 119 -7.14 -7.03 -15.24
C GLY A 119 -7.97 -6.81 -13.98
N TYR A 120 -8.53 -7.91 -13.45
CA TYR A 120 -9.25 -7.91 -12.18
C TYR A 120 -8.32 -7.94 -10.97
N GLY A 121 -7.01 -8.18 -11.19
CA GLY A 121 -6.02 -8.34 -10.13
C GLY A 121 -6.00 -7.18 -9.13
N LYS A 122 -6.12 -5.93 -9.60
CA LYS A 122 -6.17 -4.75 -8.73
C LYS A 122 -7.39 -4.71 -7.83
N THR A 123 -8.56 -4.97 -8.40
CA THR A 123 -9.84 -4.97 -7.68
C THR A 123 -9.85 -6.06 -6.61
N ILE A 124 -9.41 -7.27 -6.97
CA ILE A 124 -9.34 -8.41 -6.06
C ILE A 124 -8.31 -8.15 -4.94
N SER A 125 -7.15 -7.58 -5.27
CA SER A 125 -6.11 -7.27 -4.27
C SER A 125 -6.62 -6.24 -3.26
N HIS A 126 -7.23 -5.15 -3.72
CA HIS A 126 -7.77 -4.09 -2.85
C HIS A 126 -8.92 -4.61 -1.98
N LEU A 127 -9.87 -5.36 -2.57
CA LEU A 127 -10.97 -5.94 -1.82
C LEU A 127 -10.48 -6.86 -0.69
N THR A 128 -9.49 -7.71 -0.99
CA THR A 128 -8.90 -8.62 0.01
C THR A 128 -8.21 -7.85 1.14
N ILE A 129 -7.45 -6.80 0.81
CA ILE A 129 -6.79 -5.95 1.81
C ILE A 129 -7.83 -5.24 2.68
N VAL A 130 -8.91 -4.72 2.10
CA VAL A 130 -10.02 -4.08 2.83
C VAL A 130 -10.65 -5.05 3.82
N LEU A 131 -10.98 -6.26 3.38
CA LEU A 131 -11.58 -7.29 4.24
C LEU A 131 -10.64 -7.70 5.39
N ALA A 132 -9.34 -7.85 5.10
CA ALA A 132 -8.36 -8.18 6.12
C ALA A 132 -8.15 -7.04 7.13
N ALA A 133 -8.10 -5.79 6.67
CA ALA A 133 -7.99 -4.61 7.54
C ALA A 133 -9.24 -4.45 8.41
N ALA A 134 -10.44 -4.62 7.83
CA ALA A 134 -11.70 -4.58 8.56
C ALA A 134 -11.76 -5.65 9.65
N TYR A 135 -11.32 -6.87 9.33
CA TYR A 135 -11.25 -7.96 10.31
C TYR A 135 -10.33 -7.63 11.49
N ILE A 136 -9.13 -7.08 11.22
CA ILE A 136 -8.21 -6.64 12.29
C ILE A 136 -8.83 -5.55 13.15
N LEU A 137 -9.46 -4.53 12.54
CA LEU A 137 -10.11 -3.45 13.27
C LEU A 137 -11.23 -3.96 14.18
N VAL A 138 -12.11 -4.83 13.67
CA VAL A 138 -13.20 -5.43 14.45
C VAL A 138 -12.65 -6.31 15.57
N LYS A 139 -11.58 -7.07 15.31
CA LYS A 139 -10.92 -7.90 16.32
C LYS A 139 -10.35 -7.04 17.45
N ASN A 140 -9.59 -6.00 17.14
CA ASN A 140 -8.97 -5.12 18.13
C ASN A 140 -10.02 -4.36 18.96
N LEU A 141 -11.15 -4.00 18.37
CA LEU A 141 -12.30 -3.44 19.10
C LEU A 141 -12.91 -4.44 20.09
N LYS A 142 -13.07 -5.72 19.69
CA LYS A 142 -13.63 -6.78 20.56
C LYS A 142 -12.70 -7.14 21.70
N GLU A 143 -11.40 -7.20 21.45
CA GLU A 143 -10.38 -7.57 22.44
C GLU A 143 -9.99 -6.39 23.34
N LEU A 144 -10.61 -5.21 23.17
CA LEU A 144 -10.30 -3.97 23.89
C LEU A 144 -8.79 -3.64 23.88
N GLU A 145 -8.10 -3.99 22.78
CA GLU A 145 -6.68 -3.68 22.57
C GLU A 145 -6.52 -2.18 22.25
N THR A 146 -6.75 -1.33 23.24
CA THR A 146 -6.66 0.14 23.10
C THR A 146 -5.23 0.65 22.99
N ASN A 147 -4.25 -0.17 23.37
CA ASN A 147 -2.83 0.18 23.40
C ASN A 147 -2.04 -0.25 22.16
N ASN A 148 -2.70 -0.73 21.09
CA ASN A 148 -1.99 -1.08 19.87
C ASN A 148 -1.67 0.19 19.03
N PRO A 149 -0.40 0.61 18.95
CA PRO A 149 -0.03 1.85 18.24
C PRO A 149 -0.29 1.77 16.73
N PHE A 150 -0.43 0.56 16.17
CA PHE A 150 -0.75 0.34 14.75
C PHE A 150 -2.25 0.43 14.42
N LEU A 151 -3.13 0.57 15.42
CA LEU A 151 -4.58 0.70 15.18
C LEU A 151 -4.90 1.82 14.17
N ILE A 152 -4.19 2.94 14.26
CA ILE A 152 -4.34 4.10 13.37
C ILE A 152 -3.88 3.75 11.94
N VAL A 153 -2.80 2.99 11.80
CA VAL A 153 -2.31 2.51 10.50
C VAL A 153 -3.32 1.55 9.87
N TYR A 154 -3.90 0.63 10.65
CA TYR A 154 -4.94 -0.28 10.15
C TYR A 154 -6.16 0.50 9.65
N GLY A 155 -6.60 1.52 10.40
CA GLY A 155 -7.69 2.41 9.99
C GLY A 155 -7.37 3.18 8.71
N ALA A 156 -6.14 3.71 8.60
CA ALA A 156 -5.72 4.44 7.41
C ALA A 156 -5.57 3.53 6.17
N LEU A 157 -5.08 2.28 6.33
CA LEU A 157 -5.05 1.29 5.26
C LEU A 157 -6.47 0.92 4.82
N PHE A 158 -7.36 0.64 5.76
CA PHE A 158 -8.77 0.35 5.46
C PHE A 158 -9.40 1.49 4.65
N LEU A 159 -9.23 2.73 5.11
CA LEU A 159 -9.77 3.92 4.44
C LEU A 159 -9.15 4.13 3.05
N TYR A 160 -7.82 4.03 2.93
CA TYR A 160 -7.11 4.15 1.66
C TYR A 160 -7.60 3.12 0.64
N TYR A 161 -7.52 1.82 0.95
CA TYR A 161 -7.89 0.78 -0.01
C TYR A 161 -9.38 0.74 -0.31
N SER A 162 -10.25 1.07 0.66
CA SER A 162 -11.69 1.12 0.41
C SER A 162 -12.05 2.22 -0.57
N VAL A 163 -11.63 3.45 -0.30
CA VAL A 163 -11.93 4.57 -1.19
C VAL A 163 -11.24 4.39 -2.55
N SER A 164 -10.00 3.89 -2.55
CA SER A 164 -9.26 3.59 -3.77
C SER A 164 -9.97 2.54 -4.65
N LEU A 165 -10.51 1.48 -4.06
CA LEU A 165 -11.33 0.49 -4.78
C LEU A 165 -12.51 1.14 -5.51
N PHE A 166 -13.30 1.97 -4.81
CA PHE A 166 -14.44 2.67 -5.42
C PHE A 166 -14.00 3.67 -6.48
N LEU A 167 -12.91 4.41 -6.23
CA LEU A 167 -12.35 5.36 -7.18
C LEU A 167 -11.92 4.70 -8.49
N PHE A 168 -11.27 3.53 -8.43
CA PHE A 168 -10.87 2.81 -9.64
C PHE A 168 -12.06 2.22 -10.39
N LEU A 169 -13.11 1.76 -9.70
CA LEU A 169 -14.37 1.35 -10.33
C LEU A 169 -15.04 2.52 -11.06
N LEU A 170 -15.09 3.70 -10.44
CA LEU A 170 -15.63 4.92 -11.04
C LEU A 170 -14.78 5.42 -12.21
N MET A 171 -13.45 5.26 -12.15
CA MET A 171 -12.55 5.69 -13.23
C MET A 171 -12.83 4.97 -14.54
N ASN A 172 -13.21 3.69 -14.49
CA ASN A 172 -13.61 2.92 -15.67
C ASN A 172 -14.90 3.44 -16.31
N GLN A 173 -15.71 4.23 -15.58
CA GLN A 173 -16.98 4.79 -16.05
C GLN A 173 -16.85 6.28 -16.44
N LEU A 174 -15.87 7.00 -15.88
CA LEU A 174 -15.70 8.45 -16.04
C LEU A 174 -14.50 8.78 -16.95
N THR A 175 -14.75 8.92 -18.26
CA THR A 175 -13.71 9.24 -19.26
C THR A 175 -13.03 10.60 -19.09
N LYS A 176 -13.58 11.55 -18.31
CA LYS A 176 -13.06 12.93 -18.18
C LYS A 176 -12.53 13.35 -16.79
N SER A 177 -12.68 12.53 -15.74
CA SER A 177 -12.38 12.94 -14.34
C SER A 177 -11.14 12.27 -13.71
N THR A 178 -10.26 11.71 -14.53
CA THR A 178 -9.11 10.90 -14.07
C THR A 178 -8.17 11.67 -13.13
N ILE A 179 -7.88 12.95 -13.40
CA ILE A 179 -6.97 13.76 -12.57
C ILE A 179 -7.50 13.95 -11.14
N HIS A 180 -8.81 14.14 -10.98
CA HIS A 180 -9.43 14.29 -9.65
C HIS A 180 -9.35 12.99 -8.85
N ILE A 181 -9.59 11.85 -9.51
CA ILE A 181 -9.46 10.53 -8.92
C ILE A 181 -8.05 10.29 -8.39
N TRP A 182 -7.03 10.57 -9.22
CA TRP A 182 -5.63 10.48 -8.79
C TRP A 182 -5.29 11.43 -7.65
N THR A 183 -5.84 12.65 -7.67
CA THR A 183 -5.63 13.63 -6.59
C THR A 183 -6.17 13.13 -5.25
N ILE A 184 -7.39 12.57 -5.24
CA ILE A 184 -7.99 11.99 -4.03
C ILE A 184 -7.17 10.80 -3.55
N ASN A 185 -6.75 9.91 -4.46
CA ASN A 185 -5.92 8.75 -4.10
C ASN A 185 -4.59 9.19 -3.45
N ASN A 186 -3.93 10.21 -4.00
CA ASN A 186 -2.71 10.77 -3.41
C ASN A 186 -2.97 11.33 -2.01
N LEU A 187 -4.05 12.07 -1.80
CA LEU A 187 -4.41 12.62 -0.48
C LEU A 187 -4.69 11.52 0.55
N LEU A 188 -5.34 10.42 0.14
CA LEU A 188 -5.54 9.26 1.02
C LEU A 188 -4.21 8.59 1.40
N SER A 189 -3.28 8.47 0.45
CA SER A 189 -1.92 8.00 0.75
C SER A 189 -1.18 8.96 1.70
N CYS A 190 -1.40 10.27 1.60
CA CYS A 190 -0.84 11.24 2.54
C CYS A 190 -1.37 11.01 3.97
N ILE A 191 -2.67 10.73 4.13
CA ILE A 191 -3.25 10.36 5.41
C ILE A 191 -2.57 9.09 5.94
N LEU A 192 -2.42 8.06 5.11
CA LEU A 192 -1.74 6.82 5.48
C LEU A 192 -0.31 7.05 5.97
N TYR A 193 0.48 7.85 5.26
CA TYR A 193 1.87 8.12 5.65
C TYR A 193 1.98 9.04 6.86
N GLY A 194 1.09 10.02 6.99
CA GLY A 194 0.96 10.83 8.21
C GLY A 194 0.64 9.97 9.44
N SER A 195 -0.34 9.06 9.32
CA SER A 195 -0.66 8.07 10.34
C SER A 195 0.53 7.16 10.67
N SER A 196 1.30 6.76 9.65
CA SER A 196 2.51 5.94 9.83
C SER A 196 3.57 6.67 10.66
N ILE A 197 3.87 7.92 10.32
CA ILE A 197 4.81 8.77 11.07
C ILE A 197 4.37 8.90 12.53
N TYR A 198 3.09 9.19 12.76
CA TYR A 198 2.52 9.29 14.10
C TYR A 198 2.68 7.99 14.89
N THR A 199 2.36 6.84 14.29
CA THR A 199 2.54 5.52 14.91
C THR A 199 4.00 5.23 15.25
N PHE A 200 4.97 5.56 14.39
CA PHE A 200 6.39 5.39 14.70
C PHE A 200 6.86 6.28 15.86
N HIS A 201 6.33 7.51 15.96
CA HIS A 201 6.59 8.36 17.11
C HIS A 201 5.99 7.82 18.42
N LEU A 202 4.79 7.24 18.36
CA LEU A 202 4.18 6.57 19.53
C LEU A 202 5.01 5.37 19.98
N LEU A 203 5.47 4.54 19.04
CA LEU A 203 6.33 3.37 19.33
C LEU A 203 7.62 3.78 20.05
N LYS A 204 8.21 4.92 19.67
CA LYS A 204 9.41 5.46 20.31
C LYS A 204 9.16 5.96 21.75
N LYS A 205 7.95 6.43 22.06
CA LYS A 205 7.59 6.98 23.39
C LYS A 205 7.10 5.93 24.39
N SER A 206 6.69 4.76 23.92
CA SER A 206 6.02 3.74 24.75
C SER A 206 6.99 2.79 25.48
N TYR A 207 8.29 3.06 25.40
CA TYR A 207 9.36 2.46 26.22
C TYR A 207 10.39 3.54 26.57
#